data_AF-A0A3N5V5T8-F1
#
_entry.id   AF-A0A3N5V5T8-F1
#
_cell.length_a   1.000
_cell.length_b   1.000
_cell.length_c   1.000
_cell.angle_alpha   90.00
_cell.angle_beta   90.00
_cell.angle_gamma   90.00
#
_symmetry.space_group_name_H-M   'P 1'
#
loop_
_entity.id
_entity.type
_entity.pdbx_description
1 polymer ?
#
loop_
_entity_poly.entity_id
_entity_poly.type
_entity_poly.pdbx_seq_one_letter_code
_entity_poly.pdbx_strand_id
1 'polypeptide(L)'
;HKLNHCMGEGLLARYMGKKKLIAETGAGMHGVALATAAAYFGLECDIYMGEVDIAKQAPNVSRMQILGARVIPATHGLKTLKEAVDAALCAYVGDPENQIYCIGSVVGPHPFPMMVRDFQHVVGIEARAQILEMTGNLPDIVTACVGGGSNAMGIFAGFIDDPVEIHGVEPLGKGGKIGEHSATMTYGREGIIHGFRCYLLQDEKGEPAPVHSIASGLDYPGVGPEHCHLKDSGRVKYVTATDADAVEAFYVLSRCEGIIPALESAHAVAHAMRLAREEPETPRTVLVNLSGRGDKDMDYMIEHYGTGGDYGI
;
A
#
# COMPACT_ATOMS: atom_id res chain seq x y z
N HIS A 1 -8.08 -3.94 0.12
CA HIS A 1 -7.39 -4.52 1.30
C HIS A 1 -7.43 -3.66 2.58
N LYS A 2 -7.35 -2.31 2.55
CA LYS A 2 -7.23 -1.48 3.77
C LYS A 2 -8.32 -1.72 4.82
N LEU A 3 -9.56 -1.96 4.39
CA LEU A 3 -10.68 -2.20 5.30
C LEU A 3 -10.42 -3.35 6.30
N ASN A 4 -9.66 -4.38 5.93
CA ASN A 4 -9.36 -5.54 6.78
C ASN A 4 -8.73 -5.11 8.11
N HIS A 5 -7.61 -4.37 8.05
CA HIS A 5 -6.94 -3.93 9.27
C HIS A 5 -7.67 -2.78 9.96
N CYS A 6 -8.28 -1.85 9.23
CA CYS A 6 -9.07 -0.78 9.86
C CYS A 6 -10.22 -1.34 10.71
N MET A 7 -10.87 -2.43 10.27
CA MET A 7 -11.92 -3.09 11.06
C MET A 7 -11.34 -3.80 12.30
N GLY A 8 -10.19 -4.46 12.15
CA GLY A 8 -9.48 -5.08 13.28
C GLY A 8 -9.01 -4.05 14.32
N GLU A 9 -8.44 -2.94 13.86
CA GLU A 9 -7.99 -1.82 14.69
C GLU A 9 -9.17 -1.12 15.38
N GLY A 10 -10.28 -0.89 14.67
CA GLY A 10 -11.52 -0.35 15.25
C GLY A 10 -12.10 -1.27 16.33
N LEU A 11 -12.10 -2.58 16.11
CA LEU A 11 -12.53 -3.57 17.10
C LEU A 11 -11.61 -3.57 18.33
N LEU A 12 -10.29 -3.52 18.11
CA LEU A 12 -9.31 -3.44 19.18
C LEU A 12 -9.48 -2.16 20.00
N ALA A 13 -9.68 -1.01 19.34
CA ALA A 13 -9.94 0.27 19.99
C ALA A 13 -11.15 0.19 20.92
N ARG A 14 -12.25 -0.43 20.46
CA ARG A 14 -13.46 -0.68 21.26
C ARG A 14 -13.17 -1.56 22.47
N TYR A 15 -12.43 -2.65 22.27
CA TYR A 15 -12.05 -3.56 23.35
C TYR A 15 -11.19 -2.85 24.41
N MET A 16 -10.27 -1.98 23.97
CA MET A 16 -9.42 -1.16 24.84
C MET A 16 -10.16 0.02 25.50
N GLY A 17 -11.44 0.25 25.19
CA GLY A 17 -12.22 1.36 25.73
C GLY A 17 -11.89 2.73 25.11
N LYS A 18 -11.09 2.78 24.04
CA LYS A 18 -10.76 4.00 23.31
C LYS A 18 -12.02 4.63 22.71
N LYS A 19 -12.01 5.96 22.58
CA LYS A 19 -13.14 6.76 22.08
C LYS A 19 -12.94 7.25 20.66
N LYS A 20 -11.69 7.28 20.20
CA LYS A 20 -11.32 7.88 18.93
C LYS A 20 -10.26 7.05 18.20
N LEU A 21 -10.43 6.96 16.89
CA LEU A 21 -9.42 6.45 15.95
C LEU A 21 -8.72 7.64 15.30
N ILE A 22 -7.40 7.58 15.19
CA ILE A 22 -6.64 8.54 14.40
C ILE A 22 -5.77 7.82 13.38
N ALA A 23 -5.57 8.42 12.21
CA ALA A 23 -4.62 7.91 11.21
C ALA A 23 -4.10 8.99 10.28
N GLU A 24 -3.03 8.68 9.55
CA GLU A 24 -2.60 9.38 8.37
C GLU A 24 -3.36 8.91 7.12
N THR A 25 -3.31 9.67 6.04
CA THR A 25 -3.57 9.14 4.70
C THR A 25 -2.89 9.98 3.62
N GLY A 26 -2.51 9.34 2.52
CA GLY A 26 -2.02 10.00 1.29
C GLY A 26 -3.12 9.95 0.24
N ALA A 27 -3.22 8.85 -0.50
CA ALA A 27 -4.26 8.63 -1.52
C ALA A 27 -5.73 8.68 -1.00
N GLY A 28 -5.95 8.75 0.32
CA GLY A 28 -7.28 8.81 0.92
C GLY A 28 -7.91 7.45 1.24
N MET A 29 -7.46 6.35 0.64
CA MET A 29 -8.09 5.02 0.82
C MET A 29 -8.00 4.47 2.25
N HIS A 30 -6.86 4.66 2.93
CA HIS A 30 -6.74 4.28 4.34
C HIS A 30 -7.67 5.13 5.21
N GLY A 31 -7.67 6.45 5.00
CA GLY A 31 -8.56 7.36 5.72
C GLY A 31 -10.05 7.04 5.53
N VAL A 32 -10.50 6.73 4.31
CA VAL A 32 -11.88 6.29 4.05
C VAL A 32 -12.19 4.97 4.75
N ALA A 33 -11.27 4.01 4.72
CA ALA A 33 -11.45 2.71 5.38
C ALA A 33 -11.56 2.86 6.90
N LEU A 34 -10.71 3.70 7.51
CA LEU A 34 -10.75 3.94 8.95
C LEU A 34 -11.97 4.75 9.37
N ALA A 35 -12.36 5.77 8.60
CA ALA A 35 -13.60 6.51 8.82
C ALA A 35 -14.83 5.58 8.76
N THR A 36 -14.81 4.60 7.85
CA THR A 36 -15.86 3.57 7.75
C THR A 36 -15.90 2.69 9.01
N ALA A 37 -14.74 2.22 9.48
CA ALA A 37 -14.64 1.44 10.70
C ALA A 37 -15.09 2.25 11.93
N ALA A 38 -14.67 3.50 12.05
CA ALA A 38 -15.06 4.39 13.13
C ALA A 38 -16.58 4.61 13.18
N ALA A 39 -17.19 4.89 12.02
CA ALA A 39 -18.65 5.03 11.89
C ALA A 39 -19.37 3.74 12.30
N TYR A 40 -18.88 2.57 11.87
CA TYR A 40 -19.45 1.27 12.23
C TYR A 40 -19.39 0.98 13.74
N PHE A 41 -18.25 1.29 14.39
CA PHE A 41 -18.03 1.03 15.81
C PHE A 41 -18.51 2.16 16.74
N GLY A 42 -19.03 3.26 16.19
CA GLY A 42 -19.44 4.44 16.96
C GLY A 42 -18.28 5.12 17.68
N LEU A 43 -17.16 5.32 16.97
CA LEU A 43 -15.96 6.01 17.46
C LEU A 43 -15.78 7.33 16.71
N GLU A 44 -15.15 8.31 17.37
CA GLU A 44 -14.68 9.51 16.67
C GLU A 44 -13.53 9.16 15.73
N CYS A 45 -13.33 9.95 14.67
CA CYS A 45 -12.26 9.70 13.71
C CYS A 45 -11.59 11.00 13.26
N ASP A 46 -10.26 11.08 13.47
CA ASP A 46 -9.42 12.16 12.94
C ASP A 46 -8.44 11.59 11.91
N ILE A 47 -8.49 12.12 10.68
CA ILE A 47 -7.59 11.72 9.61
C ILE A 47 -6.65 12.86 9.27
N TYR A 48 -5.37 12.67 9.51
CA TYR A 48 -4.29 13.58 9.12
C TYR A 48 -3.95 13.36 7.66
N MET A 49 -3.91 14.41 6.87
CA MET A 49 -3.67 14.32 5.42
C MET A 49 -2.86 15.52 4.94
N GLY A 50 -1.88 15.29 4.08
CA GLY A 50 -1.07 16.35 3.50
C GLY A 50 -1.94 17.37 2.76
N GLU A 51 -1.67 18.67 2.92
CA GLU A 51 -2.47 19.73 2.26
C GLU A 51 -2.46 19.57 0.72
N VAL A 52 -1.35 19.12 0.14
CA VAL A 52 -1.25 18.83 -1.30
C VAL A 52 -2.13 17.65 -1.67
N ASP A 53 -2.19 16.62 -0.82
CA ASP A 53 -2.99 15.42 -1.07
C ASP A 53 -4.48 15.68 -0.89
N ILE A 54 -4.88 16.56 0.04
CA ILE A 54 -6.28 16.98 0.23
C ILE A 54 -6.85 17.56 -1.07
N ALA A 55 -6.08 18.41 -1.76
CA ALA A 55 -6.50 19.01 -3.02
C ALA A 55 -6.60 17.96 -4.14
N LYS A 56 -5.61 17.07 -4.25
CA LYS A 56 -5.55 16.02 -5.28
C LYS A 56 -6.62 14.94 -5.10
N GLN A 57 -6.99 14.63 -3.86
CA GLN A 57 -7.87 13.52 -3.51
C GLN A 57 -9.20 14.01 -2.93
N ALA A 58 -9.70 15.14 -3.43
CA ALA A 58 -10.95 15.76 -2.98
C ALA A 58 -12.14 14.77 -2.87
N PRO A 59 -12.35 13.82 -3.82
CA PRO A 59 -13.41 12.82 -3.67
C PRO A 59 -13.28 11.95 -2.42
N ASN A 60 -12.06 11.55 -2.03
CA ASN A 60 -11.84 10.77 -0.82
C ASN A 60 -11.96 11.62 0.44
N VAL A 61 -11.56 12.90 0.40
CA VAL A 61 -11.80 13.84 1.50
C VAL A 61 -13.30 13.99 1.78
N SER A 62 -14.11 14.19 0.74
CA SER A 62 -15.57 14.27 0.88
C SER A 62 -16.17 12.98 1.44
N ARG A 63 -15.70 11.80 0.99
CA ARG A 63 -16.14 10.51 1.54
C ARG A 63 -15.84 10.39 3.03
N MET A 64 -14.64 10.76 3.48
CA MET A 64 -14.28 10.76 4.90
C MET A 64 -15.19 11.68 5.74
N GLN A 65 -15.47 12.88 5.24
CA GLN A 65 -16.35 13.85 5.92
C GLN A 65 -17.81 13.36 5.99
N ILE A 66 -18.33 12.74 4.91
CA ILE A 66 -19.67 12.13 4.91
C ILE A 66 -19.76 11.00 5.95
N LEU A 67 -18.68 10.25 6.16
CA LEU A 67 -18.58 9.21 7.19
C LEU A 67 -18.42 9.79 8.61
N GLY A 68 -18.36 11.11 8.77
CA GLY A 68 -18.24 11.78 10.07
C GLY A 68 -16.81 11.94 10.57
N ALA A 69 -15.80 11.62 9.77
CA ALA A 69 -14.40 11.85 10.13
C ALA A 69 -13.99 13.31 9.92
N ARG A 70 -13.14 13.83 10.83
CA ARG A 70 -12.50 15.14 10.65
C ARG A 70 -11.21 14.96 9.87
N VAL A 71 -11.07 15.68 8.75
CA VAL A 71 -9.83 15.68 7.96
C VAL A 71 -8.97 16.86 8.40
N ILE A 72 -7.79 16.58 8.94
CA ILE A 72 -6.88 17.55 9.54
C ILE A 72 -5.68 17.75 8.59
N PRO A 73 -5.49 18.97 8.03
CA PRO A 73 -4.42 19.22 7.09
C PRO A 73 -3.04 19.24 7.78
N ALA A 74 -2.09 18.48 7.24
CA ALA A 74 -0.67 18.63 7.54
C ALA A 74 -0.08 19.71 6.63
N THR A 75 0.23 20.87 7.21
CA THR A 75 0.58 22.11 6.49
C THR A 75 2.07 22.45 6.52
N HIS A 76 2.90 21.67 7.23
CA HIS A 76 4.35 21.85 7.26
C HIS A 76 5.06 20.98 6.21
N GLY A 77 6.36 21.22 6.00
CA GLY A 77 7.21 20.38 5.15
C GLY A 77 6.75 20.31 3.69
N LEU A 78 6.82 19.12 3.10
CA LEU A 78 6.33 18.84 1.74
C LEU A 78 4.80 18.74 1.67
N LYS A 79 4.11 18.67 2.82
CA LYS A 79 2.65 18.60 2.92
C LYS A 79 2.08 17.36 2.23
N THR A 80 2.77 16.23 2.41
CA THR A 80 2.44 14.92 1.82
C THR A 80 2.20 13.86 2.91
N LEU A 81 2.09 12.58 2.54
CA LEU A 81 1.94 11.44 3.45
C LEU A 81 2.95 11.45 4.61
N LYS A 82 4.22 11.79 4.37
CA LYS A 82 5.26 11.81 5.42
C LYS A 82 4.88 12.79 6.54
N GLU A 83 4.48 14.01 6.21
CA GLU A 83 4.04 14.99 7.21
C GLU A 83 2.70 14.64 7.86
N ALA A 84 1.82 13.93 7.15
CA ALA A 84 0.60 13.40 7.75
C ALA A 84 0.91 12.35 8.83
N VAL A 85 1.91 11.47 8.62
CA VAL A 85 2.40 10.52 9.64
C VAL A 85 2.99 11.27 10.83
N ASP A 86 3.84 12.27 10.60
CA ASP A 86 4.44 13.07 11.68
C ASP A 86 3.34 13.71 12.55
N ALA A 87 2.31 14.28 11.92
CA ALA A 87 1.19 14.91 12.62
C ALA A 87 0.34 13.88 13.40
N ALA A 88 0.05 12.72 12.82
CA ALA A 88 -0.71 11.66 13.48
C ALA A 88 0.04 11.08 14.71
N LEU A 89 1.35 10.88 14.59
CA LEU A 89 2.20 10.45 15.71
C LEU A 89 2.24 11.48 16.83
N CYS A 90 2.43 12.77 16.50
CA CYS A 90 2.39 13.85 17.48
C CYS A 90 1.04 13.90 18.21
N ALA A 91 -0.06 13.75 17.47
CA ALA A 91 -1.38 13.69 18.05
C ALA A 91 -1.53 12.50 19.00
N TYR A 92 -1.07 11.31 18.60
CA TYR A 92 -1.15 10.11 19.42
C TYR A 92 -0.42 10.27 20.75
N VAL A 93 0.79 10.83 20.73
CA VAL A 93 1.59 11.13 21.93
C VAL A 93 0.88 12.12 22.86
N GLY A 94 0.10 13.05 22.31
CA GLY A 94 -0.66 14.03 23.08
C GLY A 94 -1.85 13.46 23.87
N ASP A 95 -2.42 12.33 23.42
CA ASP A 95 -3.58 11.69 24.09
C ASP A 95 -3.59 10.16 23.87
N PRO A 96 -2.61 9.41 24.37
CA PRO A 96 -2.55 7.97 24.15
C PRO A 96 -3.66 7.21 24.90
N GLU A 97 -4.32 7.85 25.87
CA GLU A 97 -5.34 7.24 26.72
C GLU A 97 -6.71 7.15 26.02
N ASN A 98 -7.16 8.21 25.34
CA ASN A 98 -8.50 8.23 24.74
C ASN A 98 -8.53 7.83 23.27
N GLN A 99 -7.43 8.00 22.54
CA GLN A 99 -7.35 7.67 21.12
C GLN A 99 -6.33 6.56 20.85
N ILE A 100 -6.45 5.92 19.69
CA ILE A 100 -5.46 4.97 19.18
C ILE A 100 -5.08 5.34 17.76
N TYR A 101 -3.77 5.33 17.51
CA TYR A 101 -3.22 5.50 16.17
C TYR A 101 -3.36 4.20 15.38
N CYS A 102 -4.13 4.24 14.30
CA CYS A 102 -4.38 3.11 13.39
C CYS A 102 -3.51 3.29 12.15
N ILE A 103 -2.26 2.83 12.21
CA ILE A 103 -1.27 3.06 11.15
C ILE A 103 -1.67 2.34 9.86
N GLY A 104 -1.47 2.99 8.72
CA GLY A 104 -2.00 2.54 7.44
C GLY A 104 -1.30 1.33 6.81
N SER A 105 -0.26 0.76 7.41
CA SER A 105 0.49 -0.35 6.81
C SER A 105 1.31 -1.13 7.84
N VAL A 106 2.01 -2.19 7.39
CA VAL A 106 2.95 -2.99 8.19
C VAL A 106 4.27 -2.24 8.51
N VAL A 107 4.17 -0.95 8.80
CA VAL A 107 5.27 -0.04 9.14
C VAL A 107 5.10 0.44 10.60
N GLY A 108 6.01 1.28 11.07
CA GLY A 108 5.94 1.83 12.42
C GLY A 108 6.53 0.90 13.50
N PRO A 109 6.55 1.35 14.77
CA PRO A 109 7.11 0.59 15.86
C PRO A 109 6.28 -0.67 16.15
N HIS A 110 6.88 -1.67 16.80
CA HIS A 110 6.12 -2.77 17.38
C HIS A 110 5.05 -2.21 18.35
N PRO A 111 3.80 -2.73 18.34
CA PRO A 111 3.32 -3.94 17.67
C PRO A 111 2.71 -3.74 16.28
N PHE A 112 2.74 -2.54 15.70
CA PHE A 112 1.95 -2.24 14.50
C PHE A 112 2.25 -3.11 13.27
N PRO A 113 3.52 -3.36 12.88
CA PRO A 113 3.79 -4.22 11.72
C PRO A 113 3.17 -5.61 11.84
N MET A 114 3.28 -6.22 13.01
CA MET A 114 2.72 -7.54 13.32
C MET A 114 1.19 -7.49 13.31
N MET A 115 0.60 -6.52 14.02
CA MET A 115 -0.85 -6.37 14.13
C MET A 115 -1.51 -6.15 12.76
N VAL A 116 -0.95 -5.26 11.94
CA VAL A 116 -1.49 -4.98 10.59
C VAL A 116 -1.33 -6.19 9.67
N ARG A 117 -0.21 -6.93 9.75
CA ARG A 117 -0.06 -8.19 9.01
C ARG A 117 -1.13 -9.18 9.43
N ASP A 118 -1.31 -9.37 10.74
CA ASP A 118 -2.23 -10.37 11.26
C ASP A 118 -3.68 -10.04 10.85
N PHE A 119 -4.08 -8.77 10.85
CA PHE A 119 -5.40 -8.40 10.31
C PHE A 119 -5.50 -8.52 8.78
N GLN A 120 -4.38 -8.49 8.06
CA GLN A 120 -4.35 -8.69 6.61
C GLN A 120 -4.19 -10.15 6.18
N HIS A 121 -3.81 -11.05 7.08
CA HIS A 121 -3.46 -12.44 6.75
C HIS A 121 -4.62 -13.24 6.12
N VAL A 122 -5.86 -12.75 6.31
CA VAL A 122 -7.08 -13.34 5.77
C VAL A 122 -7.03 -13.39 4.25
N VAL A 123 -6.36 -12.42 3.61
CA VAL A 123 -6.17 -12.41 2.15
C VAL A 123 -5.38 -13.63 1.70
N GLY A 124 -4.28 -13.98 2.39
CA GLY A 124 -3.49 -15.16 2.08
C GLY A 124 -4.23 -16.47 2.36
N ILE A 125 -4.99 -16.53 3.47
CA ILE A 125 -5.81 -17.70 3.83
C ILE A 125 -6.85 -17.99 2.74
N GLU A 126 -7.61 -16.97 2.34
CA GLU A 126 -8.63 -17.09 1.31
C GLU A 126 -8.02 -17.43 -0.05
N ALA A 127 -6.97 -16.71 -0.45
CA ALA A 127 -6.32 -16.90 -1.74
C ALA A 127 -5.72 -18.30 -1.89
N ARG A 128 -5.11 -18.85 -0.83
CA ARG A 128 -4.56 -20.21 -0.82
C ARG A 128 -5.67 -21.26 -0.97
N ALA A 129 -6.78 -21.09 -0.26
CA ALA A 129 -7.92 -22.00 -0.39
C ALA A 129 -8.51 -21.97 -1.81
N GLN A 130 -8.72 -20.76 -2.34
CA GLN A 130 -9.32 -20.55 -3.67
C GLN A 130 -8.43 -21.09 -4.80
N ILE A 131 -7.12 -20.83 -4.77
CA ILE A 131 -6.24 -21.29 -5.86
C ILE A 131 -6.13 -22.82 -5.91
N LEU A 132 -6.11 -23.48 -4.75
CA LEU A 132 -6.14 -24.94 -4.66
C LEU A 132 -7.47 -25.51 -5.15
N GLU A 133 -8.60 -24.88 -4.82
CA GLU A 133 -9.92 -25.27 -5.33
C GLU A 133 -10.00 -25.12 -6.86
N MET A 134 -9.48 -24.02 -7.40
CA MET A 134 -9.57 -23.71 -8.83
C MET A 134 -8.61 -24.55 -9.70
N THR A 135 -7.40 -24.84 -9.20
CA THR A 135 -6.32 -25.40 -10.03
C THR A 135 -5.79 -26.75 -9.56
N GLY A 136 -6.15 -27.17 -8.34
CA GLY A 136 -5.59 -28.36 -7.68
C GLY A 136 -4.14 -28.21 -7.21
N ASN A 137 -3.49 -27.07 -7.47
CA ASN A 137 -2.08 -26.83 -7.19
C ASN A 137 -1.88 -25.48 -6.48
N LEU A 138 -0.73 -25.33 -5.82
CA LEU A 138 -0.25 -24.02 -5.40
C LEU A 138 0.19 -23.22 -6.63
N PRO A 139 0.15 -21.87 -6.59
CA PRO A 139 0.66 -21.06 -7.68
C PRO A 139 2.18 -21.19 -7.76
N ASP A 140 2.76 -21.03 -8.96
CA ASP A 140 4.22 -20.98 -9.11
C ASP A 140 4.78 -19.68 -8.50
N ILE A 141 4.05 -18.57 -8.70
CA ILE A 141 4.40 -17.25 -8.17
C ILE A 141 3.18 -16.62 -7.50
N VAL A 142 3.38 -16.01 -6.33
CA VAL A 142 2.44 -15.02 -5.76
C VAL A 142 3.09 -13.64 -5.76
N THR A 143 2.36 -12.63 -6.22
CA THR A 143 2.90 -11.27 -6.36
C THR A 143 1.93 -10.18 -5.89
N ALA A 144 2.51 -9.11 -5.35
CA ALA A 144 1.79 -7.97 -4.81
C ALA A 144 2.64 -6.69 -4.86
N CYS A 145 1.99 -5.53 -4.95
CA CYS A 145 2.68 -4.24 -4.91
C CYS A 145 3.15 -3.91 -3.49
N VAL A 146 4.32 -3.27 -3.37
CA VAL A 146 4.96 -2.94 -2.09
C VAL A 146 5.23 -1.45 -2.02
N GLY A 147 4.38 -0.75 -1.26
CA GLY A 147 4.69 0.55 -0.66
C GLY A 147 5.16 0.32 0.77
N GLY A 148 4.34 0.68 1.76
CA GLY A 148 4.56 0.22 3.14
C GLY A 148 4.39 -1.31 3.33
N GLY A 149 3.73 -2.00 2.40
CA GLY A 149 3.77 -3.48 2.29
C GLY A 149 2.61 -4.28 2.91
N SER A 150 1.53 -3.65 3.40
CA SER A 150 0.44 -4.37 4.10
C SER A 150 -0.34 -5.37 3.24
N ASN A 151 -0.73 -4.98 2.02
CA ASN A 151 -1.41 -5.91 1.10
C ASN A 151 -0.51 -7.11 0.74
N ALA A 152 0.77 -6.84 0.53
CA ALA A 152 1.76 -7.86 0.18
C ALA A 152 1.96 -8.85 1.32
N MET A 153 2.18 -8.36 2.55
CA MET A 153 2.27 -9.24 3.72
C MET A 153 0.99 -10.05 3.95
N GLY A 154 -0.18 -9.45 3.72
CA GLY A 154 -1.47 -10.13 3.85
C GLY A 154 -1.59 -11.36 2.96
N ILE A 155 -1.25 -11.22 1.67
CA ILE A 155 -1.29 -12.36 0.75
C ILE A 155 -0.11 -13.32 0.95
N PHE A 156 1.10 -12.81 1.20
CA PHE A 156 2.31 -13.63 1.36
C PHE A 156 2.24 -14.51 2.60
N ALA A 157 1.55 -14.08 3.67
CA ALA A 157 1.36 -14.90 4.87
C ALA A 157 0.71 -16.27 4.58
N GLY A 158 -0.07 -16.39 3.50
CA GLY A 158 -0.66 -17.66 3.08
C GLY A 158 0.32 -18.64 2.41
N PHE A 159 1.50 -18.17 1.99
CA PHE A 159 2.43 -18.96 1.15
C PHE A 159 3.87 -18.95 1.67
N ILE A 160 4.16 -18.28 2.79
CA ILE A 160 5.53 -18.05 3.26
C ILE A 160 6.29 -19.35 3.59
N ASP A 161 5.59 -20.39 4.00
CA ASP A 161 6.17 -21.70 4.31
C ASP A 161 6.09 -22.70 3.14
N ASP A 162 5.42 -22.32 2.05
CA ASP A 162 5.23 -23.16 0.86
C ASP A 162 6.38 -22.94 -0.15
N PRO A 163 6.69 -23.91 -1.03
CA PRO A 163 7.72 -23.78 -2.08
C PRO A 163 7.24 -22.91 -3.27
N VAL A 164 6.60 -21.78 -2.97
CA VAL A 164 6.07 -20.80 -3.93
C VAL A 164 7.03 -19.63 -4.04
N GLU A 165 7.31 -19.17 -5.26
CA GLU A 165 8.06 -17.92 -5.47
C GLU A 165 7.22 -16.72 -5.04
N ILE A 166 7.80 -15.83 -4.23
CA ILE A 166 7.09 -14.66 -3.72
C ILE A 166 7.77 -13.40 -4.24
N HIS A 167 7.02 -12.60 -5.02
CA HIS A 167 7.51 -11.39 -5.67
C HIS A 167 6.82 -10.13 -5.14
N GLY A 168 7.56 -9.28 -4.44
CA GLY A 168 7.12 -7.92 -4.09
C GLY A 168 7.49 -6.93 -5.19
N VAL A 169 6.53 -6.12 -5.65
CA VAL A 169 6.75 -5.16 -6.74
C VAL A 169 6.78 -3.73 -6.23
N GLU A 170 7.93 -3.08 -6.36
CA GLU A 170 8.13 -1.69 -5.95
C GLU A 170 8.02 -0.70 -7.13
N PRO A 171 7.62 0.56 -6.88
CA PRO A 171 7.55 1.56 -7.93
C PRO A 171 8.94 2.10 -8.29
N LEU A 172 9.39 1.84 -9.52
CA LEU A 172 10.57 2.48 -10.12
C LEU A 172 10.27 3.91 -10.59
N GLY A 173 9.02 4.35 -10.52
CA GLY A 173 8.61 5.68 -10.92
C GLY A 173 9.07 6.01 -12.35
N LYS A 174 9.85 7.09 -12.50
CA LYS A 174 10.43 7.54 -13.78
C LYS A 174 11.81 6.92 -14.07
N GLY A 175 12.45 6.29 -13.09
CA GLY A 175 13.79 5.73 -13.21
C GLY A 175 14.50 5.56 -11.87
N GLY A 176 15.71 5.00 -11.88
CA GLY A 176 16.48 4.66 -10.67
C GLY A 176 17.25 5.81 -10.01
N LYS A 177 16.95 7.08 -10.33
CA LYS A 177 17.58 8.22 -9.67
C LYS A 177 16.82 8.60 -8.41
N ILE A 178 17.54 9.10 -7.40
CA ILE A 178 16.92 9.64 -6.18
C ILE A 178 15.87 10.70 -6.55
N GLY A 179 14.68 10.62 -5.95
CA GLY A 179 13.55 11.50 -6.25
C GLY A 179 12.71 11.08 -7.45
N GLU A 180 13.09 10.05 -8.21
CA GLU A 180 12.34 9.56 -9.37
C GLU A 180 11.61 8.23 -9.11
N HIS A 181 11.79 7.61 -7.93
CA HIS A 181 11.18 6.33 -7.57
C HIS A 181 10.87 6.20 -6.07
N SER A 182 10.17 5.13 -5.70
CA SER A 182 10.00 4.69 -4.30
C SER A 182 10.38 3.22 -4.10
N ALA A 183 11.30 2.71 -4.94
CA ALA A 183 11.85 1.36 -4.86
C ALA A 183 12.88 1.17 -3.71
N THR A 184 12.36 1.16 -2.48
CA THR A 184 13.11 1.14 -1.22
C THR A 184 13.95 -0.12 -1.01
N MET A 185 13.45 -1.29 -1.37
CA MET A 185 14.16 -2.57 -1.24
C MET A 185 15.27 -2.70 -2.29
N THR A 186 15.12 -2.02 -3.42
CA THR A 186 16.10 -2.03 -4.52
C THR A 186 17.25 -1.04 -4.29
N TYR A 187 16.95 0.19 -3.85
CA TYR A 187 17.93 1.28 -3.77
C TYR A 187 18.17 1.81 -2.35
N GLY A 188 17.34 1.41 -1.39
CA GLY A 188 17.46 1.84 -0.01
C GLY A 188 18.60 1.15 0.72
N ARG A 189 18.92 1.72 1.88
CA ARG A 189 19.87 1.15 2.84
C ARG A 189 19.26 1.18 4.23
N GLU A 190 19.87 0.48 5.18
CA GLU A 190 19.36 0.43 6.54
C GLU A 190 19.28 1.84 7.16
N GLY A 191 18.14 2.16 7.75
CA GLY A 191 17.86 3.45 8.40
C GLY A 191 16.77 3.33 9.47
N ILE A 192 16.44 4.47 10.08
CA ILE A 192 15.38 4.57 11.09
C ILE A 192 14.46 5.72 10.68
N ILE A 193 13.16 5.44 10.58
CA ILE A 193 12.11 6.42 10.30
C ILE A 193 10.87 6.08 11.13
N HIS A 194 10.11 7.08 11.58
CA HIS A 194 8.83 6.91 12.27
C HIS A 194 8.83 5.83 13.39
N GLY A 195 9.94 5.71 14.13
CA GLY A 195 10.05 4.79 15.27
C GLY A 195 10.42 3.33 14.95
N PHE A 196 10.83 3.01 13.72
CA PHE A 196 11.25 1.64 13.36
C PHE A 196 12.49 1.61 12.46
N ARG A 197 13.24 0.49 12.54
CA ARG A 197 14.42 0.24 11.71
C ARG A 197 14.01 -0.55 10.47
N CYS A 198 14.40 -0.08 9.30
CA CYS A 198 14.03 -0.68 8.01
C CYS A 198 15.04 -0.31 6.91
N TYR A 199 14.85 -0.86 5.71
CA TYR A 199 15.39 -0.23 4.51
C TYR A 199 14.68 1.12 4.28
N LEU A 200 15.47 2.13 3.93
CA LEU A 200 15.06 3.51 3.77
C LEU A 200 15.79 4.12 2.57
N LEU A 201 15.06 4.82 1.72
CA LEU A 201 15.65 5.71 0.72
C LEU A 201 16.17 6.96 1.43
N GLN A 202 17.49 7.17 1.34
CA GLN A 202 18.18 8.21 2.08
C GLN A 202 19.03 9.09 1.17
N ASP A 203 19.12 10.37 1.51
CA ASP A 203 20.04 11.30 0.88
C ASP A 203 21.49 11.09 1.37
N GLU A 204 22.42 11.94 0.93
CA GLU A 204 23.84 11.86 1.34
C GLU A 204 24.06 12.09 2.85
N LYS A 205 23.11 12.75 3.53
CA LYS A 205 23.16 13.04 4.97
C LYS A 205 22.54 11.93 5.81
N GLY A 206 21.91 10.93 5.18
CA GLY A 206 21.20 9.87 5.89
C GLY A 206 19.74 10.24 6.24
N GLU A 207 19.25 11.37 5.75
CA GLU A 207 17.87 11.79 5.95
C GLU A 207 16.96 11.13 4.90
N PRO A 208 15.65 10.95 5.17
CA PRO A 208 14.71 10.42 4.19
C PRO A 208 14.76 11.24 2.88
N ALA A 209 15.06 10.55 1.78
CA ALA A 209 15.12 11.17 0.46
C ALA A 209 13.72 11.50 -0.09
N PRO A 210 13.60 12.48 -1.00
CA PRO A 210 12.39 12.63 -1.80
C PRO A 210 12.15 11.35 -2.62
N VAL A 211 10.89 10.99 -2.78
CA VAL A 211 10.42 9.83 -3.52
C VAL A 211 9.38 10.23 -4.55
N HIS A 212 9.14 9.32 -5.50
CA HIS A 212 8.11 9.50 -6.52
C HIS A 212 7.48 8.16 -6.90
N SER A 213 6.18 8.16 -7.10
CA SER A 213 5.43 7.14 -7.82
C SER A 213 4.15 7.76 -8.39
N ILE A 214 3.70 7.31 -9.56
CA ILE A 214 2.37 7.64 -10.08
C ILE A 214 1.25 7.15 -9.14
N ALA A 215 1.51 6.08 -8.38
CA ALA A 215 0.56 5.51 -7.44
C ALA A 215 0.84 6.06 -6.03
N SER A 216 0.03 7.03 -5.57
CA SER A 216 0.26 7.70 -4.28
C SER A 216 0.28 6.75 -3.06
N GLY A 217 -0.32 5.56 -3.15
CA GLY A 217 -0.23 4.53 -2.11
C GLY A 217 1.11 3.79 -2.03
N LEU A 218 1.99 3.95 -3.03
CA LEU A 218 3.35 3.39 -3.04
C LEU A 218 4.43 4.47 -2.84
N ASP A 219 4.06 5.75 -2.77
CA ASP A 219 4.95 6.90 -2.64
C ASP A 219 5.44 7.09 -1.19
N TYR A 220 6.33 6.20 -0.74
CA TYR A 220 6.85 6.17 0.63
C TYR A 220 8.33 5.74 0.65
N PRO A 221 9.22 6.46 1.36
CA PRO A 221 10.66 6.16 1.35
C PRO A 221 11.09 4.97 2.20
N GLY A 222 10.20 4.47 3.07
CA GLY A 222 10.47 3.31 3.93
C GLY A 222 9.69 2.08 3.48
N VAL A 223 9.85 0.98 4.22
CA VAL A 223 9.14 -0.29 3.97
C VAL A 223 9.04 -1.10 5.25
N GLY A 224 8.01 -1.93 5.39
CA GLY A 224 7.80 -2.71 6.62
C GLY A 224 9.01 -3.56 7.02
N PRO A 225 9.35 -3.65 8.32
CA PRO A 225 10.54 -4.36 8.78
C PRO A 225 10.50 -5.88 8.47
N GLU A 226 9.30 -6.47 8.39
CA GLU A 226 9.16 -7.88 8.02
C GLU A 226 9.54 -8.12 6.54
N HIS A 227 9.23 -7.18 5.65
CA HIS A 227 9.72 -7.23 4.26
C HIS A 227 11.26 -7.16 4.20
N CYS A 228 11.88 -6.33 5.05
CA CYS A 228 13.35 -6.24 5.14
C CYS A 228 13.96 -7.60 5.49
N HIS A 229 13.41 -8.27 6.51
CA HIS A 229 13.83 -9.59 6.92
C HIS A 229 13.63 -10.65 5.82
N LEU A 230 12.49 -10.60 5.12
CA LEU A 230 12.16 -11.54 4.05
C LEU A 230 13.05 -11.37 2.80
N LYS A 231 13.52 -10.16 2.53
CA LYS A 231 14.55 -9.91 1.52
C LYS A 231 15.90 -10.50 1.93
N ASP A 232 16.34 -10.20 3.15
CA ASP A 232 17.69 -10.58 3.60
C ASP A 232 17.83 -12.10 3.80
N SER A 233 16.74 -12.78 4.15
CA SER A 233 16.67 -14.25 4.17
C SER A 233 16.54 -14.89 2.78
N GLY A 234 16.30 -14.09 1.73
CA GLY A 234 16.08 -14.57 0.36
C GLY A 234 14.71 -15.19 0.12
N ARG A 235 13.77 -15.11 1.08
CA ARG A 235 12.45 -15.72 0.95
C ARG A 235 11.55 -14.99 -0.06
N VAL A 236 11.68 -13.66 -0.12
CA VAL A 236 10.91 -12.81 -1.04
C VAL A 236 11.86 -12.09 -1.99
N LYS A 237 11.56 -12.16 -3.28
CA LYS A 237 12.26 -11.38 -4.31
C LYS A 237 11.54 -10.04 -4.50
N TYR A 238 12.27 -8.95 -4.41
CA TYR A 238 11.73 -7.63 -4.70
C TYR A 238 12.16 -7.23 -6.12
N VAL A 239 11.18 -6.88 -6.94
CA VAL A 239 11.34 -6.43 -8.31
C VAL A 239 10.68 -5.07 -8.47
N THR A 240 10.88 -4.44 -9.63
CA THR A 240 10.35 -3.09 -9.87
C THR A 240 9.46 -3.03 -11.10
N ALA A 241 8.57 -2.04 -11.11
CA ALA A 241 7.77 -1.63 -12.27
C ALA A 241 7.78 -0.09 -12.36
N THR A 242 7.95 0.45 -13.56
CA THR A 242 7.93 1.90 -13.82
C THR A 242 6.50 2.45 -13.85
N ASP A 243 6.36 3.78 -13.80
CA ASP A 243 5.07 4.44 -14.01
C ASP A 243 4.47 4.05 -15.37
N ALA A 244 5.30 3.90 -16.41
CA ALA A 244 4.85 3.48 -17.74
C ALA A 244 4.32 2.05 -17.76
N ASP A 245 5.01 1.13 -17.07
CA ASP A 245 4.57 -0.27 -16.94
C ASP A 245 3.21 -0.36 -16.22
N ALA A 246 3.04 0.43 -15.15
CA ALA A 246 1.79 0.46 -14.39
C ALA A 246 0.62 1.06 -15.20
N VAL A 247 0.87 2.10 -15.99
CA VAL A 247 -0.12 2.70 -16.90
C VAL A 247 -0.55 1.71 -17.99
N GLU A 248 0.41 0.99 -18.58
CA GLU A 248 0.12 -0.06 -19.55
C GLU A 248 -0.78 -1.14 -18.92
N ALA A 249 -0.39 -1.66 -17.76
CA ALA A 249 -1.14 -2.70 -17.06
C ALA A 249 -2.53 -2.25 -16.61
N PHE A 250 -2.68 -0.99 -16.21
CA PHE A 250 -3.99 -0.39 -15.88
C PHE A 250 -4.96 -0.50 -17.07
N TYR A 251 -4.51 -0.09 -18.26
CA TYR A 251 -5.37 -0.12 -19.45
C TYR A 251 -5.59 -1.52 -19.99
N VAL A 252 -4.54 -2.35 -20.02
CA VAL A 252 -4.64 -3.74 -20.50
C VAL A 252 -5.64 -4.52 -19.65
N LEU A 253 -5.54 -4.47 -18.32
CA LEU A 253 -6.50 -5.17 -17.46
C LEU A 253 -7.93 -4.63 -17.63
N SER A 254 -8.08 -3.32 -17.75
CA SER A 254 -9.39 -2.68 -17.96
C SER A 254 -10.05 -3.12 -19.27
N ARG A 255 -9.27 -3.29 -20.34
CA ARG A 255 -9.79 -3.59 -21.68
C ARG A 255 -9.97 -5.08 -21.94
N CYS A 256 -9.06 -5.91 -21.42
CA CYS A 256 -9.10 -7.34 -21.62
C CYS A 256 -10.07 -8.03 -20.65
N GLU A 257 -10.10 -7.59 -19.40
CA GLU A 257 -10.85 -8.27 -18.33
C GLU A 257 -12.02 -7.44 -17.77
N GLY A 258 -12.18 -6.19 -18.21
CA GLY A 258 -13.25 -5.30 -17.70
C GLY A 258 -13.04 -4.88 -16.25
N ILE A 259 -11.82 -4.98 -15.73
CA ILE A 259 -11.47 -4.66 -14.34
C ILE A 259 -10.59 -3.40 -14.35
N ILE A 260 -11.06 -2.31 -13.73
CA ILE A 260 -10.28 -1.08 -13.55
C ILE A 260 -9.46 -1.19 -12.25
N PRO A 261 -8.13 -1.47 -12.32
CA PRO A 261 -7.33 -1.66 -11.12
C PRO A 261 -6.93 -0.32 -10.51
N ALA A 262 -6.64 -0.31 -9.20
CA ALA A 262 -5.88 0.78 -8.62
C ALA A 262 -4.47 0.83 -9.24
N LEU A 263 -3.89 2.03 -9.42
CA LEU A 263 -2.53 2.17 -9.97
C LEU A 263 -1.49 1.42 -9.13
N GLU A 264 -1.70 1.30 -7.81
CA GLU A 264 -0.89 0.47 -6.94
C GLU A 264 -0.92 -1.00 -7.39
N SER A 265 -2.12 -1.56 -7.59
CA SER A 265 -2.31 -2.94 -8.03
C SER A 265 -1.79 -3.17 -9.44
N ALA A 266 -1.88 -2.16 -10.31
CA ALA A 266 -1.39 -2.23 -11.68
C ALA A 266 0.13 -2.49 -11.75
N HIS A 267 0.93 -2.06 -10.76
CA HIS A 267 2.35 -2.42 -10.70
C HIS A 267 2.56 -3.94 -10.58
N ALA A 268 1.75 -4.61 -9.75
CA ALA A 268 1.83 -6.07 -9.60
C ALA A 268 1.37 -6.80 -10.88
N VAL A 269 0.33 -6.28 -11.54
CA VAL A 269 -0.14 -6.80 -12.83
C VAL A 269 0.91 -6.60 -13.92
N ALA A 270 1.57 -5.45 -13.96
CA ALA A 270 2.64 -5.17 -14.91
C ALA A 270 3.80 -6.16 -14.78
N HIS A 271 4.15 -6.53 -13.55
CA HIS A 271 5.15 -7.58 -13.33
C HIS A 271 4.71 -8.94 -13.87
N ALA A 272 3.45 -9.35 -13.63
CA ALA A 272 2.91 -10.59 -14.16
C ALA A 272 2.89 -10.61 -15.71
N MET A 273 2.52 -9.49 -16.33
CA MET A 273 2.59 -9.31 -17.78
C MET A 273 4.02 -9.43 -18.31
N ARG A 274 4.99 -8.83 -17.62
CA ARG A 274 6.41 -8.94 -17.98
C ARG A 274 6.91 -10.39 -17.93
N LEU A 275 6.57 -11.12 -16.86
CA LEU A 275 6.92 -12.55 -16.75
C LEU A 275 6.37 -13.37 -17.92
N ALA A 276 5.10 -13.16 -18.28
CA ALA A 276 4.49 -13.84 -19.42
C ALA A 276 5.17 -13.52 -20.77
N ARG A 277 5.70 -12.29 -20.94
CA ARG A 277 6.43 -11.86 -22.14
C ARG A 277 7.86 -12.42 -22.20
N GLU A 278 8.53 -12.50 -21.05
CA GLU A 278 9.93 -12.94 -20.96
C GLU A 278 10.07 -14.46 -20.99
N GLU A 279 9.07 -15.20 -20.51
CA GLU A 279 9.09 -16.67 -20.40
C GLU A 279 7.89 -17.34 -21.12
N PRO A 280 7.62 -17.07 -22.42
CA PRO A 280 6.38 -17.51 -23.08
C PRO A 280 6.25 -19.03 -23.22
N GLU A 281 7.37 -19.75 -23.21
CA GLU A 281 7.42 -21.21 -23.36
C GLU A 281 7.28 -21.97 -22.02
N THR A 282 7.33 -21.24 -20.88
CA THR A 282 7.23 -21.84 -19.55
C THR A 282 5.85 -21.55 -18.98
N PRO A 283 4.89 -22.50 -19.02
CA PRO A 283 3.59 -22.28 -18.42
C PRO A 283 3.74 -22.13 -16.90
N ARG A 284 3.39 -20.97 -16.37
CA ARG A 284 3.41 -20.66 -14.93
C ARG A 284 2.09 -20.06 -14.48
N THR A 285 1.67 -20.43 -13.29
CA THR A 285 0.53 -19.83 -12.61
C THR A 285 1.01 -18.67 -11.74
N VAL A 286 0.56 -17.46 -12.06
CA VAL A 286 0.89 -16.25 -11.29
C VAL A 286 -0.36 -15.73 -10.58
N LEU A 287 -0.34 -15.76 -9.26
CA LEU A 287 -1.39 -15.20 -8.40
C LEU A 287 -1.07 -13.76 -8.04
N VAL A 288 -1.87 -12.81 -8.54
CA VAL A 288 -1.67 -11.36 -8.33
C VAL A 288 -2.67 -10.83 -7.29
N ASN A 289 -2.17 -10.11 -6.28
CA ASN A 289 -3.04 -9.39 -5.34
C ASN A 289 -3.55 -8.08 -5.96
N LEU A 290 -4.80 -8.06 -6.44
CA LEU A 290 -5.50 -6.84 -6.82
C LEU A 290 -5.94 -6.06 -5.57
N SER A 291 -4.97 -5.34 -5.00
CA SER A 291 -5.06 -4.69 -3.68
C SER A 291 -6.16 -3.62 -3.57
N GLY A 292 -6.62 -3.05 -4.68
CA GLY A 292 -7.72 -2.09 -4.74
C GLY A 292 -8.26 -1.84 -6.15
N ARG A 293 -9.38 -1.12 -6.22
CA ARG A 293 -10.04 -0.67 -7.46
C ARG A 293 -9.61 0.75 -7.87
N GLY A 294 -9.64 1.03 -9.17
CA GLY A 294 -9.08 2.25 -9.76
C GLY A 294 -10.01 3.45 -9.84
N ASP A 295 -11.21 3.44 -9.22
CA ASP A 295 -12.13 4.59 -9.28
C ASP A 295 -11.46 5.90 -8.83
N LYS A 296 -10.55 5.81 -7.86
CA LYS A 296 -9.80 6.96 -7.32
C LYS A 296 -8.76 7.52 -8.30
N ASP A 297 -8.33 6.72 -9.27
CA ASP A 297 -7.25 7.04 -10.20
C ASP A 297 -7.80 7.53 -11.55
N MET A 298 -9.11 7.42 -11.80
CA MET A 298 -9.73 7.69 -13.10
C MET A 298 -9.47 9.12 -13.61
N ASP A 299 -9.74 10.13 -12.79
CA ASP A 299 -9.59 11.54 -13.19
C ASP A 299 -8.14 11.83 -13.59
N TYR A 300 -7.20 11.34 -12.78
CA TYR A 300 -5.77 11.47 -13.04
C TYR A 300 -5.36 10.77 -14.34
N MET A 301 -5.82 9.53 -14.55
CA MET A 301 -5.54 8.75 -15.76
C MET A 301 -6.08 9.43 -17.01
N ILE A 302 -7.32 9.94 -16.96
CA ILE A 302 -7.94 10.65 -18.07
C ILE A 302 -7.19 11.95 -18.39
N GLU A 303 -6.84 12.72 -17.36
CA GLU A 303 -6.14 14.00 -17.52
C GLU A 303 -4.74 13.83 -18.15
N HIS A 304 -4.00 12.78 -17.76
CA HIS A 304 -2.58 12.64 -18.15
C HIS A 304 -2.34 11.63 -19.28
N TYR A 305 -3.21 10.63 -19.43
CA TYR A 305 -3.04 9.51 -20.37
C TYR A 305 -4.27 9.29 -21.27
N GLY A 306 -5.30 10.14 -21.17
CA GLY A 306 -6.52 10.04 -21.96
C GLY A 306 -7.35 8.81 -21.63
N THR A 307 -8.09 8.29 -22.61
CA THR A 307 -8.90 7.07 -22.44
C THR A 307 -8.14 5.79 -22.84
N GLY A 308 -6.82 5.89 -23.01
CA GLY A 308 -5.93 4.78 -23.31
C GLY A 308 -6.09 4.17 -24.70
N GLY A 309 -6.44 4.97 -25.72
CA GLY A 309 -6.65 4.49 -27.10
C GLY A 309 -5.48 3.69 -27.68
N ASP A 310 -4.26 4.03 -27.26
CA ASP A 310 -3.01 3.40 -27.71
C ASP A 310 -2.63 2.16 -26.88
N TYR A 311 -3.36 1.86 -25.81
CA TYR A 311 -3.10 0.74 -24.91
C TYR A 311 -4.13 -0.35 -25.18
N GLY A 312 -3.73 -1.38 -25.92
CA GLY A 312 -4.53 -2.54 -26.27
C GLY A 312 -3.62 -3.68 -26.73
N ILE A 313 -4.17 -4.88 -26.83
CA ILE A 313 -3.50 -6.02 -27.49
C ILE A 313 -3.56 -5.80 -29.01
#